data_AF-A0A969EZ19-F1
#
_entry.id   AF-A0A969EZ19-F1
#
_cell.length_a   1.000
_cell.length_b   1.000
_cell.length_c   1.000
_cell.angle_alpha   90.00
_cell.angle_beta   90.00
_cell.angle_gamma   90.00
#
_symmetry.space_group_name_H-M   'P 1'
#
loop_
_entity.id
_entity.type
_entity.pdbx_description
1 polymer ?
#
loop_
_entity_poly.entity_id
_entity_poly.type
_entity_poly.pdbx_seq_one_letter_code
_entity_poly.pdbx_strand_id
1 'polypeptide(L)'
;MTSASTLPGMNDERIYCSELAATDVMAGSVDPVDVWLLLEYRPAWAAKAIVDNDLQAPIRDWLDQQIANGAARGRKVRPQFIRQPERDSVGVTLLVGDASGLRRFDVTTYDELLAIDIDAAAPRVDVPLYFVCTNGRRDLCCARFGLPTYAALRAEVGDRVWQTTHVGGHRFAPNVLVLPQGALYGRVTADAAPRFVAAIDRGLAFDWLRGVSFEAGAVQAGACVRTSRSTASRARGACGVRSLARELRGWPRRRLRTGTGAHGPGQLR
;
A
#
# COMPACT_ATOMS: atom_id res chain seq x y z
N MET A 1 50.14 36.81 -11.93
CA MET A 1 49.58 36.19 -10.71
C MET A 1 48.10 36.55 -10.66
N THR A 2 47.25 35.74 -11.28
CA THR A 2 45.80 35.93 -11.32
C THR A 2 45.18 34.94 -10.36
N SER A 3 44.67 35.44 -9.23
CA SER A 3 43.93 34.64 -8.24
C SER A 3 42.67 34.08 -8.88
N ALA A 4 42.58 32.76 -8.97
CA ALA A 4 41.34 32.04 -9.16
C ALA A 4 40.53 32.11 -7.86
N SER A 5 39.45 32.87 -7.87
CA SER A 5 38.44 32.82 -6.81
C SER A 5 37.64 31.52 -6.99
N THR A 6 37.87 30.56 -6.11
CA THR A 6 37.09 29.33 -6.00
C THR A 6 35.72 29.70 -5.43
N LEU A 7 34.67 29.59 -6.24
CA LEU A 7 33.29 29.66 -5.73
C LEU A 7 33.02 28.40 -4.87
N PRO A 8 32.53 28.54 -3.63
CA PRO A 8 32.19 27.40 -2.79
C PRO A 8 31.01 26.64 -3.40
N GLY A 9 31.10 25.30 -3.38
CA GLY A 9 30.07 24.41 -3.88
C GLY A 9 28.73 24.68 -3.20
N MET A 10 27.78 25.23 -3.96
CA MET A 10 26.37 25.20 -3.61
C MET A 10 25.95 23.73 -3.59
N ASN A 11 25.69 23.21 -2.38
CA ASN A 11 24.82 22.05 -2.24
C ASN A 11 23.47 22.45 -2.85
N ASP A 12 23.21 22.02 -4.08
CA ASP A 12 21.89 22.10 -4.69
C ASP A 12 20.99 21.09 -3.95
N GLU A 13 20.50 21.51 -2.79
CA GLU A 13 19.63 20.71 -1.94
C GLU A 13 18.31 20.54 -2.66
N ARG A 14 18.17 19.40 -3.35
CA ARG A 14 16.97 19.08 -4.13
C ARG A 14 15.74 19.12 -3.23
N ILE A 15 14.84 20.04 -3.52
CA ILE A 15 13.55 20.14 -2.84
C ILE A 15 12.58 19.12 -3.45
N TYR A 16 11.98 18.28 -2.62
CA TYR A 16 11.03 17.27 -3.05
C TYR A 16 9.59 17.81 -3.06
N CYS A 17 8.78 17.38 -4.02
CA CYS A 17 7.38 17.82 -4.12
C CYS A 17 6.52 17.48 -2.88
N SER A 18 6.91 16.47 -2.10
CA SER A 18 6.24 16.15 -0.83
C SER A 18 6.56 17.13 0.30
N GLU A 19 7.72 17.76 0.26
CA GLU A 19 8.12 18.78 1.24
C GLU A 19 7.40 20.09 0.96
N LEU A 20 7.30 20.47 -0.32
CA LEU A 20 6.54 21.65 -0.75
C LEU A 20 5.06 21.57 -0.38
N ALA A 21 4.49 20.36 -0.38
CA ALA A 21 3.09 20.10 -0.08
C ALA A 21 2.85 19.69 1.38
N ALA A 22 3.74 20.03 2.31
CA ALA A 22 3.63 19.61 3.72
C ALA A 22 2.35 20.10 4.41
N THR A 23 1.79 21.24 3.96
CA THR A 23 0.55 21.82 4.50
C THR A 23 -0.70 21.45 3.72
N ASP A 24 -0.56 20.77 2.57
CA ASP A 24 -1.69 20.38 1.73
C ASP A 24 -2.63 19.42 2.48
N VAL A 25 -3.93 19.55 2.20
CA VAL A 25 -4.96 18.66 2.75
C VAL A 25 -4.93 17.30 2.04
N MET A 26 -4.75 16.23 2.81
CA MET A 26 -4.71 14.84 2.32
C MET A 26 -6.10 14.22 2.11
N ALA A 27 -7.07 14.61 2.94
CA ALA A 27 -8.39 13.99 2.98
C ALA A 27 -9.15 14.11 1.65
N GLY A 28 -9.68 12.99 1.15
CA GLY A 28 -10.42 12.91 -0.12
C GLY A 28 -9.55 12.95 -1.38
N SER A 29 -8.23 12.83 -1.25
CA SER A 29 -7.29 12.92 -2.39
C SER A 29 -7.06 11.60 -3.13
N VAL A 30 -7.90 10.58 -2.90
CA VAL A 30 -7.73 9.24 -3.45
C VAL A 30 -8.74 9.02 -4.57
N ASP A 31 -8.21 8.71 -5.76
CA ASP A 31 -9.05 8.29 -6.87
C ASP A 31 -9.76 6.97 -6.50
N PRO A 32 -11.09 6.87 -6.67
CA PRO A 32 -11.81 5.63 -6.45
C PRO A 32 -11.26 4.49 -7.33
N VAL A 33 -11.29 3.28 -6.78
CA VAL A 33 -10.85 2.02 -7.40
C VAL A 33 -11.78 0.94 -6.90
N ASP A 34 -12.33 0.12 -7.79
CA ASP A 34 -13.21 -0.99 -7.42
C ASP A 34 -12.41 -2.28 -7.15
N VAL A 35 -11.34 -2.50 -7.93
CA VAL A 35 -10.49 -3.68 -7.82
C VAL A 35 -9.02 -3.27 -7.91
N TRP A 36 -8.24 -3.61 -6.88
CA TRP A 36 -6.79 -3.58 -6.94
C TRP A 36 -6.27 -4.92 -7.45
N LEU A 37 -5.51 -4.90 -8.55
CA LEU A 37 -4.86 -6.08 -9.13
C LEU A 37 -3.35 -5.94 -8.96
N LEU A 38 -2.77 -6.59 -7.95
CA LEU A 38 -1.37 -6.44 -7.59
C LEU A 38 -0.57 -7.67 -8.03
N LEU A 39 0.27 -7.50 -9.05
CA LEU A 39 1.09 -8.56 -9.62
C LEU A 39 2.54 -8.42 -9.13
N GLU A 40 3.12 -9.49 -8.58
CA GLU A 40 4.53 -9.54 -8.23
C GLU A 40 5.39 -9.41 -9.50
N TYR A 41 6.17 -8.34 -9.59
CA TYR A 41 7.08 -8.05 -10.71
C TYR A 41 8.40 -7.50 -10.17
N ARG A 42 9.40 -8.39 -10.16
CA ARG A 42 10.72 -8.20 -9.54
C ARG A 42 11.68 -7.23 -10.27
N PRO A 43 11.66 -7.12 -11.62
CA PRO A 43 12.57 -6.22 -12.34
C PRO A 43 12.47 -4.75 -11.89
N ALA A 44 13.39 -3.94 -12.40
CA ALA A 44 13.36 -2.50 -12.18
C ALA A 44 12.10 -1.87 -12.82
N TRP A 45 11.46 -0.94 -12.12
CA TRP A 45 10.25 -0.30 -12.61
C TRP A 45 10.56 0.98 -13.37
N ALA A 46 9.95 1.14 -14.55
CA ALA A 46 9.89 2.41 -15.27
C ALA A 46 8.96 3.42 -14.58
N ALA A 47 8.98 4.67 -15.06
CA ALA A 47 8.09 5.73 -14.57
C ALA A 47 6.60 5.36 -14.76
N LYS A 48 6.27 4.70 -15.87
CA LYS A 48 4.93 4.16 -16.16
C LYS A 48 4.99 2.63 -16.19
N ALA A 49 5.34 2.01 -15.07
CA ALA A 49 5.68 0.58 -14.99
C ALA A 49 4.67 -0.39 -15.63
N ILE A 50 3.36 -0.15 -15.51
CA ILE A 50 2.35 -1.03 -16.14
C ILE A 50 2.41 -1.01 -17.67
N VAL A 51 2.82 0.12 -18.27
CA VAL A 51 2.94 0.28 -19.72
C VAL A 51 4.34 -0.08 -20.21
N ASP A 52 5.36 0.28 -19.45
CA ASP A 52 6.77 0.09 -19.78
C ASP A 52 7.38 -0.96 -18.85
N ASN A 53 7.32 -2.22 -19.31
CA ASN A 53 7.83 -3.41 -18.63
C ASN A 53 8.18 -4.54 -19.60
N ASP A 54 8.95 -5.49 -19.06
CA ASP A 54 9.47 -6.65 -19.77
C ASP A 54 8.62 -7.92 -19.60
N LEU A 55 7.33 -7.83 -19.23
CA LEU A 55 6.45 -9.00 -19.24
C LEU A 55 6.38 -9.61 -20.64
N GLN A 56 6.16 -10.91 -20.76
CA GLN A 56 5.93 -11.50 -22.08
C GLN A 56 4.60 -11.01 -22.66
N ALA A 57 4.49 -10.93 -24.00
CA ALA A 57 3.29 -10.40 -24.67
C ALA A 57 1.98 -11.06 -24.20
N PRO A 58 1.88 -12.40 -24.07
CA PRO A 58 0.66 -13.04 -23.57
C PRO A 58 0.24 -12.56 -22.17
N ILE A 59 1.22 -12.25 -21.30
CA ILE A 59 0.95 -11.80 -19.93
C ILE A 59 0.50 -10.34 -19.90
N ARG A 60 1.07 -9.49 -20.77
CA ARG A 60 0.58 -8.11 -20.96
C ARG A 60 -0.84 -8.11 -21.50
N ASP A 61 -1.11 -8.92 -22.52
CA ASP A 61 -2.45 -9.04 -23.11
C ASP A 61 -3.46 -9.56 -22.09
N TRP A 62 -3.07 -10.54 -21.26
CA TRP A 62 -3.90 -11.01 -20.16
C TRP A 62 -4.20 -9.91 -19.14
N LEU A 63 -3.20 -9.11 -18.73
CA LEU A 63 -3.39 -8.01 -17.78
C LEU A 63 -4.34 -6.95 -18.34
N ASP A 64 -4.16 -6.57 -19.61
CA ASP A 64 -5.02 -5.61 -20.31
C ASP A 64 -6.44 -6.14 -20.45
N GLN A 65 -6.61 -7.45 -20.72
CA GLN A 65 -7.92 -8.11 -20.74
C GLN A 65 -8.60 -8.05 -19.37
N GLN A 66 -7.88 -8.27 -18.26
CA GLN A 66 -8.48 -8.16 -16.92
C GLN A 66 -9.01 -6.75 -16.65
N ILE A 67 -8.27 -5.72 -17.09
CA ILE A 67 -8.68 -4.32 -16.95
C ILE A 67 -9.91 -4.04 -17.81
N ALA A 68 -9.89 -4.45 -19.09
CA ALA A 68 -10.98 -4.26 -20.03
C ALA A 68 -12.26 -5.00 -19.58
N ASN A 69 -12.13 -6.23 -19.09
CA ASN A 69 -13.23 -7.04 -18.56
C ASN A 69 -13.83 -6.43 -17.29
N GLY A 70 -13.01 -5.79 -16.46
CA GLY A 70 -13.50 -4.98 -15.33
C GLY A 70 -14.32 -3.79 -15.81
N ALA A 71 -13.76 -3.01 -16.74
CA ALA A 71 -14.41 -1.82 -17.30
C ALA A 71 -15.74 -2.16 -18.00
N ALA A 72 -15.81 -3.26 -18.74
CA ALA A 72 -17.04 -3.76 -19.37
C ALA A 72 -18.14 -4.10 -18.35
N ARG A 73 -17.77 -4.39 -17.10
CA ARG A 73 -18.70 -4.61 -15.98
C ARG A 73 -18.90 -3.37 -15.10
N GLY A 74 -18.44 -2.20 -15.56
CA GLY A 74 -18.54 -0.95 -14.81
C GLY A 74 -17.60 -0.84 -13.60
N ARG A 75 -16.54 -1.67 -13.53
CA ARG A 75 -15.54 -1.66 -12.46
C ARG A 75 -14.24 -1.03 -12.93
N LYS A 76 -13.67 -0.14 -12.12
CA LYS A 76 -12.32 0.39 -12.30
C LYS A 76 -11.30 -0.55 -11.65
N VAL A 77 -10.70 -1.40 -12.49
CA VAL A 77 -9.56 -2.25 -12.11
C VAL A 77 -8.28 -1.43 -12.18
N ARG A 78 -7.53 -1.39 -11.10
CA ARG A 78 -6.26 -0.68 -11.00
C ARG A 78 -5.10 -1.68 -10.84
N PRO A 79 -4.32 -1.92 -11.90
CA PRO A 79 -3.15 -2.77 -11.82
C PRO A 79 -2.00 -2.08 -11.07
N GLN A 80 -1.25 -2.85 -10.30
CA GLN A 80 -0.02 -2.42 -9.64
C GLN A 80 1.01 -3.52 -9.72
N PHE A 81 2.27 -3.15 -9.91
CA PHE A 81 3.36 -4.09 -9.64
C PHE A 81 3.79 -3.99 -8.18
N ILE A 82 4.09 -5.15 -7.61
CA ILE A 82 4.58 -5.29 -6.25
C ILE A 82 5.86 -6.12 -6.22
N ARG A 83 6.67 -5.95 -5.18
CA ARG A 83 7.81 -6.82 -4.92
C ARG A 83 8.22 -6.80 -3.46
N GLN A 84 8.87 -7.87 -3.04
CA GLN A 84 9.62 -7.96 -1.78
C GLN A 84 11.06 -8.29 -2.14
N PRO A 85 11.98 -7.31 -2.18
CA PRO A 85 13.37 -7.58 -2.59
C PRO A 85 14.08 -8.61 -1.72
N GLU A 86 13.67 -8.73 -0.45
CA GLU A 86 14.22 -9.68 0.51
C GLU A 86 13.67 -11.10 0.32
N ARG A 87 12.61 -11.28 -0.46
CA ARG A 87 11.96 -12.57 -0.66
C ARG A 87 12.63 -13.33 -1.80
N ASP A 88 13.37 -14.37 -1.42
CA ASP A 88 13.95 -15.34 -2.34
C ASP A 88 12.95 -16.49 -2.61
N SER A 89 12.01 -16.23 -3.50
CA SER A 89 10.99 -17.21 -3.89
C SER A 89 10.96 -17.38 -5.39
N VAL A 90 10.81 -18.62 -5.84
CA VAL A 90 10.77 -18.95 -7.27
C VAL A 90 9.43 -18.55 -7.92
N GLY A 91 8.34 -18.49 -7.15
CA GLY A 91 6.99 -18.21 -7.65
C GLY A 91 6.65 -16.72 -7.85
N VAL A 92 5.44 -16.49 -8.39
CA VAL A 92 4.81 -15.19 -8.61
C VAL A 92 3.53 -15.11 -7.79
N THR A 93 3.40 -14.04 -7.02
CA THR A 93 2.19 -13.72 -6.26
C THR A 93 1.28 -12.78 -7.07
N LEU A 94 0.00 -13.11 -7.17
CA LEU A 94 -1.05 -12.20 -7.60
C LEU A 94 -2.03 -11.96 -6.44
N LEU A 95 -2.30 -10.70 -6.14
CA LEU A 95 -3.29 -10.29 -5.16
C LEU A 95 -4.44 -9.56 -5.83
N VAL A 96 -5.66 -9.92 -5.47
CA VAL A 96 -6.88 -9.25 -5.94
C VAL A 96 -7.62 -8.70 -4.73
N GLY A 97 -7.70 -7.39 -4.62
CA GLY A 97 -8.36 -6.68 -3.52
C GLY A 97 -9.58 -5.92 -4.01
N ASP A 98 -10.73 -6.19 -3.41
CA ASP A 98 -12.00 -5.51 -3.71
C ASP A 98 -12.80 -5.31 -2.40
N ALA A 99 -14.04 -4.79 -2.49
CA ALA A 99 -14.89 -4.56 -1.32
C ALA A 99 -15.23 -5.84 -0.52
N SER A 100 -15.07 -7.03 -1.11
CA SER A 100 -15.31 -8.32 -0.44
C SER A 100 -14.10 -8.84 0.34
N GLY A 101 -12.90 -8.30 0.08
CA GLY A 101 -11.67 -8.65 0.78
C GLY A 101 -10.45 -8.72 -0.13
N LEU A 102 -9.43 -9.44 0.35
CA LEU A 102 -8.18 -9.65 -0.37
C LEU A 102 -7.99 -11.15 -0.63
N ARG A 103 -7.75 -11.50 -1.89
CA ARG A 103 -7.50 -12.87 -2.34
C ARG A 103 -6.07 -12.99 -2.86
N ARG A 104 -5.44 -14.14 -2.62
CA ARG A 104 -4.08 -14.44 -3.06
C ARG A 104 -4.06 -15.66 -3.98
N PHE A 105 -3.37 -15.51 -5.09
CA PHE A 105 -3.03 -16.57 -6.02
C PHE A 105 -1.51 -16.66 -6.06
N ASP A 106 -0.96 -17.85 -5.82
CA ASP A 106 0.45 -18.14 -5.94
C ASP A 106 0.65 -19.10 -7.10
N VAL A 107 1.48 -18.71 -8.06
CA VAL A 107 1.83 -19.53 -9.22
C VAL A 107 3.35 -19.68 -9.32
N THR A 108 3.83 -20.65 -10.08
CA THR A 108 5.28 -20.88 -10.20
C THR A 108 5.89 -19.97 -11.27
N THR A 109 5.15 -19.70 -12.35
CA THR A 109 5.59 -18.86 -13.47
C THR A 109 4.50 -17.85 -13.86
N TYR A 110 4.86 -16.84 -14.66
CA TYR A 110 3.85 -15.91 -15.19
C TYR A 110 2.85 -16.60 -16.13
N ASP A 111 3.23 -17.65 -16.85
CA ASP A 111 2.35 -18.31 -17.84
C ASP A 111 1.12 -18.94 -17.19
N GLU A 112 1.24 -19.41 -15.95
CA GLU A 112 0.12 -19.93 -15.16
C GLU A 112 -0.94 -18.85 -14.85
N LEU A 113 -0.59 -17.56 -14.92
CA LEU A 113 -1.57 -16.46 -14.76
C LEU A 113 -2.63 -16.47 -15.85
N LEU A 114 -2.31 -16.97 -17.05
CA LEU A 114 -3.25 -17.02 -18.18
C LEU A 114 -4.49 -17.87 -17.87
N ALA A 115 -4.39 -18.81 -16.93
CA ALA A 115 -5.49 -19.65 -16.48
C ALA A 115 -6.27 -19.05 -15.29
N ILE A 116 -5.83 -17.93 -14.71
CA ILE A 116 -6.47 -17.31 -13.56
C ILE A 116 -7.64 -16.42 -14.01
N ASP A 117 -8.81 -16.72 -13.47
CA ASP A 117 -9.93 -15.78 -13.40
C ASP A 117 -9.84 -14.98 -12.09
N ILE A 118 -9.64 -13.67 -12.20
CA ILE A 118 -9.51 -12.77 -11.05
C ILE A 118 -10.80 -12.60 -10.25
N ASP A 119 -11.94 -13.02 -10.78
CA ASP A 119 -13.23 -13.03 -10.08
C ASP A 119 -13.51 -14.38 -9.39
N ALA A 120 -12.69 -15.41 -9.64
CA ALA A 120 -12.86 -16.74 -9.03
C ALA A 120 -12.51 -16.76 -7.54
N ALA A 121 -13.06 -17.76 -6.84
CA ALA A 121 -12.72 -18.00 -5.44
C ALA A 121 -11.25 -18.39 -5.28
N ALA A 122 -10.57 -17.82 -4.29
CA ALA A 122 -9.19 -18.10 -3.94
C ALA A 122 -8.98 -17.90 -2.43
N PRO A 123 -7.88 -18.43 -1.86
CA PRO A 123 -7.56 -18.22 -0.45
C PRO A 123 -7.58 -16.74 -0.08
N ARG A 124 -8.32 -16.41 0.98
CA ARG A 124 -8.37 -15.05 1.50
C ARG A 124 -7.15 -14.72 2.34
N VAL A 125 -6.72 -13.48 2.25
CA VAL A 125 -5.72 -12.89 3.14
C VAL A 125 -6.44 -12.10 4.21
N ASP A 126 -6.65 -12.75 5.35
CA ASP A 126 -7.28 -12.17 6.53
C ASP A 126 -6.23 -11.49 7.44
N VAL A 127 -5.15 -10.94 6.87
CA VAL A 127 -4.11 -10.12 7.52
C VAL A 127 -3.89 -8.82 6.75
N PRO A 128 -3.68 -7.64 7.38
CA PRO A 128 -3.43 -6.43 6.61
C PRO A 128 -2.10 -6.57 5.89
N LEU A 129 -2.11 -6.33 4.58
CA LEU A 129 -0.92 -6.19 3.76
C LEU A 129 -0.69 -4.71 3.43
N TYR A 130 0.57 -4.30 3.51
CA TYR A 130 1.01 -2.93 3.37
C TYR A 130 1.78 -2.78 2.05
N PHE A 131 1.43 -1.80 1.23
CA PHE A 131 2.05 -1.57 -0.07
C PHE A 131 2.63 -0.17 -0.10
N VAL A 132 3.96 -0.07 0.03
CA VAL A 132 4.68 1.20 0.09
C VAL A 132 5.12 1.60 -1.30
N CYS A 133 4.72 2.79 -1.73
CA CYS A 133 5.12 3.30 -3.03
C CYS A 133 6.60 3.67 -3.04
N THR A 134 7.42 2.97 -3.83
CA THR A 134 8.88 3.19 -3.94
C THR A 134 9.35 3.53 -5.36
N ASN A 135 8.43 3.80 -6.30
CA ASN A 135 8.79 4.09 -7.69
C ASN A 135 9.42 5.49 -7.86
N GLY A 136 10.74 5.54 -7.69
CA GLY A 136 11.56 6.75 -7.86
C GLY A 136 11.68 7.26 -9.29
N ARG A 137 11.48 6.39 -10.30
CA ARG A 137 11.48 6.82 -11.71
C ARG A 137 10.22 7.60 -12.06
N ARG A 138 9.11 7.36 -11.35
CA ARG A 138 7.88 8.13 -11.50
C ARG A 138 7.96 9.46 -10.75
N ASP A 139 8.34 9.41 -9.47
CA ASP A 139 8.52 10.58 -8.62
C ASP A 139 9.65 10.33 -7.61
N LEU A 140 10.65 11.23 -7.58
CA LEU A 140 11.84 11.06 -6.73
C LEU A 140 11.50 10.95 -5.23
N CYS A 141 10.50 11.69 -4.76
CA CYS A 141 10.06 11.65 -3.36
C CYS A 141 9.54 10.26 -2.95
N CYS A 142 8.96 9.50 -3.88
CA CYS A 142 8.46 8.15 -3.60
C CYS A 142 9.60 7.19 -3.25
N ALA A 143 10.72 7.21 -3.98
CA ALA A 143 11.88 6.40 -3.60
C ALA A 143 12.58 6.98 -2.35
N ARG A 144 12.79 8.30 -2.31
CA ARG A 144 13.52 8.97 -1.23
C ARG A 144 12.93 8.69 0.15
N PHE A 145 11.61 8.83 0.30
CA PHE A 145 10.93 8.66 1.58
C PHE A 145 10.25 7.29 1.71
N GLY A 146 9.83 6.67 0.60
CA GLY A 146 9.15 5.37 0.62
C GLY A 146 10.07 4.20 0.97
N LEU A 147 11.34 4.19 0.53
CA LEU A 147 12.27 3.10 0.87
C LEU A 147 12.56 3.01 2.38
N PRO A 148 12.85 4.12 3.10
CA PRO A 148 12.94 4.10 4.56
C PRO A 148 11.66 3.61 5.25
N THR A 149 10.49 4.08 4.79
CA THR A 149 9.19 3.62 5.33
C THR A 149 8.96 2.13 5.10
N TYR A 150 9.32 1.61 3.93
CA TYR A 150 9.25 0.17 3.64
C TYR A 150 10.11 -0.64 4.62
N ALA A 151 11.36 -0.22 4.85
CA ALA A 151 12.26 -0.90 5.78
C ALA A 151 11.72 -0.87 7.22
N ALA A 152 11.22 0.29 7.68
CA ALA A 152 10.62 0.43 9.01
C ALA A 152 9.37 -0.44 9.18
N LEU A 153 8.46 -0.44 8.19
CA LEU A 153 7.30 -1.32 8.22
C LEU A 153 7.70 -2.80 8.17
N ARG A 154 8.75 -3.16 7.43
CA ARG A 154 9.23 -4.55 7.37
C ARG A 154 9.72 -5.04 8.74
N ALA A 155 10.40 -4.17 9.50
CA ALA A 155 10.78 -4.49 10.87
C ALA A 155 9.57 -4.74 11.79
N GLU A 156 8.46 -4.02 11.58
CA GLU A 156 7.24 -4.15 12.39
C GLU A 156 6.34 -5.33 11.97
N VAL A 157 6.20 -5.57 10.66
CA VAL A 157 5.17 -6.48 10.12
C VAL A 157 5.70 -7.67 9.32
N GLY A 158 7.03 -7.79 9.16
CA GLY A 158 7.68 -8.87 8.41
C GLY A 158 7.26 -8.90 6.95
N ASP A 159 6.90 -10.09 6.45
CA ASP A 159 6.51 -10.32 5.05
C ASP A 159 5.11 -9.80 4.68
N ARG A 160 4.46 -9.03 5.57
CA ARG A 160 3.20 -8.36 5.26
C ARG A 160 3.37 -7.04 4.52
N VAL A 161 4.60 -6.53 4.38
CA VAL A 161 4.87 -5.30 3.62
C VAL A 161 5.49 -5.61 2.27
N TRP A 162 5.03 -4.90 1.25
CA TRP A 162 5.48 -4.97 -0.13
C TRP A 162 5.89 -3.57 -0.59
N GLN A 163 6.86 -3.50 -1.48
CA GLN A 163 7.03 -2.33 -2.33
C GLN A 163 5.96 -2.37 -3.42
N THR A 164 5.48 -1.20 -3.86
CA THR A 164 4.58 -1.10 -5.01
C THR A 164 4.96 0.05 -5.94
N THR A 165 4.54 -0.06 -7.20
CA THR A 165 4.59 1.03 -8.18
C THR A 165 3.77 2.24 -7.74
N HIS A 166 3.85 3.33 -8.50
CA HIS A 166 3.24 4.60 -8.11
C HIS A 166 1.71 4.51 -7.88
N VAL A 167 1.27 4.78 -6.65
CA VAL A 167 -0.15 4.74 -6.24
C VAL A 167 -0.88 6.08 -6.38
N GLY A 168 -0.23 7.13 -6.88
CA GLY A 168 -0.82 8.47 -6.93
C GLY A 168 -0.59 9.27 -5.64
N GLY A 169 -0.56 10.60 -5.75
CA GLY A 169 -0.38 11.49 -4.61
C GLY A 169 1.06 11.56 -4.08
N HIS A 170 2.06 11.61 -4.97
CA HIS A 170 3.48 11.76 -4.60
C HIS A 170 3.75 12.96 -3.68
N ARG A 171 2.95 14.03 -3.78
CA ARG A 171 3.00 15.19 -2.88
C ARG A 171 2.70 14.84 -1.41
N PHE A 172 2.16 13.65 -1.14
CA PHE A 172 1.93 13.12 0.20
C PHE A 172 2.85 11.94 0.53
N ALA A 173 3.95 11.75 -0.20
CA ALA A 173 4.90 10.68 0.09
C ALA A 173 5.45 10.81 1.54
N PRO A 174 5.73 9.68 2.22
CA PRO A 174 5.52 8.30 1.79
C PRO A 174 4.05 7.89 1.72
N ASN A 175 3.67 7.20 0.65
CA ASN A 175 2.32 6.66 0.48
C ASN A 175 2.30 5.16 0.79
N VAL A 176 1.29 4.74 1.54
CA VAL A 176 1.06 3.34 1.90
C VAL A 176 -0.39 2.98 1.59
N LEU A 177 -0.61 1.99 0.72
CA LEU A 177 -1.90 1.34 0.54
C LEU A 177 -1.99 0.17 1.53
N VAL A 178 -3.12 0.03 2.22
CA VAL A 178 -3.39 -1.12 3.11
C VAL A 178 -4.63 -1.87 2.61
N LEU A 179 -4.45 -3.16 2.30
CA LEU A 179 -5.52 -4.09 1.94
C LEU A 179 -5.72 -5.11 3.06
N PRO A 180 -6.93 -5.65 3.28
CA PRO A 180 -8.14 -5.50 2.47
C PRO A 180 -8.92 -4.19 2.67
N GLN A 181 -8.49 -3.29 3.54
CA GLN A 181 -9.25 -2.06 3.86
C GLN A 181 -9.46 -1.11 2.66
N GLY A 182 -8.64 -1.23 1.60
CA GLY A 182 -8.66 -0.29 0.47
C GLY A 182 -8.21 1.11 0.85
N ALA A 183 -7.52 1.27 1.99
CA ALA A 183 -7.19 2.58 2.53
C ALA A 183 -5.82 3.05 2.05
N LEU A 184 -5.75 4.28 1.55
CA LEU A 184 -4.54 4.94 1.14
C LEU A 184 -4.14 5.98 2.19
N TYR A 185 -2.90 5.89 2.62
CA TYR A 185 -2.30 6.74 3.64
C TYR A 185 -1.14 7.53 3.04
N GLY A 186 -0.97 8.76 3.50
CA GLY A 186 0.11 9.66 3.11
C GLY A 186 0.91 10.09 4.34
N ARG A 187 2.14 10.56 4.10
CA ARG A 187 3.07 11.04 5.13
C ARG A 187 3.33 9.99 6.23
N VAL A 188 3.32 8.71 5.86
CA VAL A 188 3.66 7.60 6.78
C VAL A 188 5.18 7.50 6.83
N THR A 189 5.81 8.36 7.62
CA THR A 189 7.26 8.39 7.78
C THR A 189 7.79 7.14 8.49
N ALA A 190 9.09 6.87 8.35
CA ALA A 190 9.72 5.69 8.94
C ALA A 190 9.59 5.66 10.48
N ASP A 191 9.74 6.80 11.15
CA ASP A 191 9.58 6.95 12.60
C ASP A 191 8.12 6.76 13.05
N ALA A 192 7.15 7.03 12.18
CA ALA A 192 5.73 6.82 12.45
C ALA A 192 5.29 5.35 12.30
N ALA A 193 6.13 4.48 11.71
CA ALA A 193 5.74 3.12 11.34
C ALA A 193 5.16 2.28 12.50
N PRO A 194 5.76 2.23 13.71
CA PRO A 194 5.20 1.45 14.81
C PRO A 194 3.82 1.97 15.25
N ARG A 195 3.66 3.30 15.32
CA ARG A 195 2.41 3.95 15.71
C ARG A 195 1.32 3.76 14.66
N PHE A 196 1.72 3.77 13.38
CA PHE A 196 0.85 3.51 12.24
C PHE A 196 0.35 2.08 12.24
N VAL A 197 1.23 1.08 12.39
CA VAL A 197 0.84 -0.35 12.49
C VAL A 197 -0.13 -0.58 13.64
N ALA A 198 0.17 -0.04 14.84
CA ALA A 198 -0.72 -0.14 15.99
C ALA A 198 -2.10 0.51 15.75
N ALA A 199 -2.18 1.56 14.92
CA ALA A 199 -3.45 2.17 14.53
C ALA A 199 -4.23 1.29 13.53
N ILE A 200 -3.54 0.67 12.57
CA ILE A 200 -4.14 -0.26 11.62
C ILE A 200 -4.72 -1.49 12.31
N ASP A 201 -4.04 -2.03 13.33
CA ASP A 201 -4.54 -3.14 14.14
C ASP A 201 -5.85 -2.80 14.90
N ARG A 202 -6.15 -1.50 15.04
CA ARG A 202 -7.40 -1.00 15.63
C ARG A 202 -8.46 -0.58 14.59
N GLY A 203 -8.13 -0.59 13.29
CA GLY A 203 -9.00 -0.17 12.21
C GLY A 203 -8.30 0.77 11.22
N LEU A 204 -8.88 1.94 10.97
CA LEU A 204 -8.30 2.96 10.09
C LEU A 204 -7.38 3.90 10.87
N ALA A 205 -6.20 4.18 10.31
CA ALA A 205 -5.23 5.10 10.88
C ALA A 205 -5.49 6.55 10.40
N PHE A 206 -6.49 7.21 11.01
CA PHE A 206 -7.01 8.50 10.54
C PHE A 206 -5.98 9.64 10.45
N ASP A 207 -4.96 9.67 11.32
CA ASP A 207 -3.91 10.69 11.30
C ASP A 207 -3.16 10.75 9.95
N TRP A 208 -3.11 9.64 9.22
CA TRP A 208 -2.42 9.51 7.93
C TRP A 208 -3.38 9.30 6.76
N LEU A 209 -4.70 9.20 7.02
CA LEU A 209 -5.66 8.74 6.03
C LEU A 209 -5.88 9.81 4.94
N ARG A 210 -5.62 9.42 3.69
CA ARG A 210 -6.00 10.20 2.52
C ARG A 210 -7.44 9.87 2.09
N GLY A 211 -7.78 8.59 2.11
CA GLY A 211 -9.12 8.11 1.71
C GLY A 211 -9.17 6.59 1.57
N VAL A 212 -10.39 6.06 1.46
CA VAL A 212 -10.66 4.65 1.18
C VAL A 212 -11.04 4.54 -0.29
N SER A 213 -10.24 3.84 -1.09
CA SER A 213 -10.37 3.80 -2.55
C SER A 213 -11.64 3.10 -3.02
N PHE A 214 -12.19 2.17 -2.24
CA PHE A 214 -13.47 1.51 -2.55
C PHE A 214 -14.68 2.44 -2.36
N GLU A 215 -14.48 3.61 -1.76
CA GLU A 215 -15.52 4.61 -1.57
C GLU A 215 -15.43 5.73 -2.61
N ALA A 216 -16.57 6.33 -2.94
CA ALA A 216 -16.60 7.54 -3.78
C ALA A 216 -15.90 8.73 -3.08
N GLY A 217 -15.23 9.59 -3.85
CA GLY A 217 -14.38 10.67 -3.31
C GLY A 217 -15.07 11.60 -2.30
N ALA A 218 -16.34 11.93 -2.51
CA ALA A 218 -17.11 12.76 -1.57
C ALA A 218 -17.31 12.10 -0.20
N VAL A 219 -17.48 10.77 -0.17
CA VAL A 219 -17.64 9.98 1.06
C VAL A 219 -16.33 9.94 1.84
N GLN A 220 -15.21 9.80 1.14
CA GLN A 220 -13.86 9.78 1.73
C GLN A 220 -13.55 11.08 2.50
N ALA A 221 -13.82 12.24 1.88
CA ALA A 221 -13.56 13.55 2.51
C ALA A 221 -14.38 13.73 3.79
N GLY A 222 -15.67 13.36 3.77
CA GLY A 222 -16.55 13.43 4.94
C GLY A 222 -16.12 12.52 6.09
N ALA A 223 -15.61 11.32 5.79
CA ALA A 223 -15.13 10.36 6.79
C ALA A 223 -13.84 10.84 7.49
N CYS A 224 -12.91 11.45 6.76
CA CYS A 224 -11.63 11.93 7.31
C CYS A 224 -11.79 13.21 8.16
N VAL A 225 -12.69 14.12 7.77
CA VAL A 225 -12.89 15.40 8.48
C VAL A 225 -13.69 15.24 9.78
N ARG A 226 -14.60 14.26 9.85
CA ARG A 226 -15.44 14.05 11.04
C ARG A 226 -14.66 13.44 12.21
N THR A 227 -13.64 12.64 11.93
CA THR A 227 -12.81 12.00 12.98
C THR A 227 -11.85 12.98 13.64
N SER A 228 -11.21 13.87 12.86
CA SER A 228 -10.29 14.90 13.38
C SER A 228 -10.96 15.90 14.33
N ARG A 229 -12.28 16.14 14.15
CA ARG A 229 -13.08 16.97 15.06
C ARG A 229 -13.60 16.18 16.28
N SER A 230 -13.86 14.89 16.15
CA SER A 230 -14.41 14.06 17.23
C SER A 230 -13.40 13.69 18.33
N THR A 231 -12.09 13.72 18.02
CA THR A 231 -11.04 13.65 19.05
C THR A 231 -10.99 14.90 19.93
N ALA A 232 -11.67 16.00 19.53
CA ALA A 232 -11.73 17.24 20.28
C ALA A 232 -13.05 17.46 21.08
N SER A 233 -14.12 16.69 20.86
CA SER A 233 -15.28 16.73 21.77
C SER A 233 -16.17 15.48 21.70
N ARG A 234 -16.50 14.95 22.89
CA ARG A 234 -17.62 14.02 23.09
C ARG A 234 -18.92 14.81 22.93
N ALA A 235 -19.68 14.60 21.85
CA ALA A 235 -21.10 14.90 21.83
C ALA A 235 -21.85 14.06 20.79
N ARG A 236 -23.02 13.58 21.20
CA ARG A 236 -23.94 12.70 20.47
C ARG A 236 -24.53 13.44 19.27
N GLY A 237 -24.40 12.84 18.08
CA GLY A 237 -25.09 13.26 16.86
C GLY A 237 -25.13 12.10 15.88
N ALA A 238 -26.31 11.49 15.69
CA ALA A 238 -26.52 10.37 14.80
C ALA A 238 -26.69 10.87 13.36
N CYS A 239 -25.78 10.50 12.45
CA CYS A 239 -26.12 10.15 11.05
C CYS A 239 -24.89 9.62 10.28
N GLY A 240 -25.03 8.47 9.63
CA GLY A 240 -24.25 8.08 8.44
C GLY A 240 -22.93 7.30 8.59
N VAL A 241 -22.43 6.97 9.78
CA VAL A 241 -21.15 6.21 9.93
C VAL A 241 -21.31 4.99 10.84
N ARG A 242 -22.44 4.29 10.77
CA ARG A 242 -22.65 3.03 11.51
C ARG A 242 -22.26 1.76 10.74
N SER A 243 -21.98 1.83 9.43
CA SER A 243 -21.55 0.65 8.64
C SER A 243 -20.02 0.41 8.68
N LEU A 244 -19.19 1.42 8.42
CA LEU A 244 -17.72 1.22 8.27
C LEU A 244 -17.04 0.55 9.48
N ALA A 245 -17.45 0.88 10.70
CA ALA A 245 -16.89 0.29 11.91
C ALA A 245 -17.56 -1.04 12.30
N ARG A 246 -18.77 -1.37 11.84
CA ARG A 246 -19.46 -2.62 12.20
C ARG A 246 -19.03 -3.78 11.31
N GLU A 247 -18.74 -3.55 10.03
CA GLU A 247 -18.28 -4.60 9.12
C GLU A 247 -16.79 -4.92 9.29
N LEU A 248 -15.94 -3.95 9.63
CA LEU A 248 -14.52 -4.19 9.94
C LEU A 248 -14.25 -4.70 11.37
N ARG A 249 -15.28 -4.80 12.22
CA ARG A 249 -15.20 -5.39 13.58
C ARG A 249 -15.22 -6.93 13.59
N GLY A 250 -15.41 -7.57 12.43
CA GLY A 250 -15.41 -9.04 12.28
C GLY A 250 -14.02 -9.68 12.25
N TRP A 251 -12.96 -8.92 12.50
CA TRP A 251 -11.60 -9.42 12.41
C TRP A 251 -11.20 -10.24 13.66
N PRO A 252 -10.81 -11.52 13.52
CA PRO A 252 -10.39 -12.32 14.66
C PRO A 252 -9.08 -11.77 15.24
N ARG A 253 -9.17 -11.25 16.47
CA ARG A 253 -8.01 -10.86 17.29
C ARG A 253 -7.23 -12.12 17.68
N ARG A 254 -6.27 -12.57 16.87
CA ARG A 254 -5.30 -13.56 17.35
C ARG A 254 -4.26 -12.83 18.21
N ARG A 255 -4.28 -13.13 19.51
CA ARG A 255 -3.14 -12.87 20.39
C ARG A 255 -1.94 -13.61 19.81
N LEU A 256 -0.91 -12.86 19.42
CA LEU A 256 0.43 -13.41 19.23
C LEU A 256 0.86 -13.99 20.58
N ARG A 257 0.87 -15.31 20.68
CA ARG A 257 1.52 -16.01 21.79
C ARG A 257 3.02 -15.83 21.55
N THR A 258 3.67 -14.99 22.34
CA THR A 258 5.12 -14.99 22.46
C THR A 258 5.51 -16.34 23.06
N GLY A 259 6.02 -17.24 22.22
CA GLY A 259 6.60 -18.49 22.68
C GLY A 259 7.93 -18.19 23.36
N THR A 260 7.93 -18.05 24.69
CA THR A 260 9.14 -18.20 25.50
C THR A 260 9.49 -19.69 25.52
N GLY A 261 10.28 -20.13 24.54
CA GLY A 261 10.93 -21.43 24.57
C GLY A 261 12.09 -21.37 25.56
N ALA A 262 11.86 -21.84 26.79
CA ALA A 262 12.92 -22.10 27.75
C ALA A 262 13.73 -23.31 27.26
N HIS A 263 15.03 -23.10 27.03
CA HIS A 263 16.02 -24.16 26.96
C HIS A 263 16.12 -24.86 28.32
N GLY A 264 15.81 -26.15 28.38
CA GLY A 264 16.21 -27.04 29.47
C GLY A 264 17.24 -28.05 28.94
N PRO A 265 18.41 -28.22 29.57
CA PRO A 265 19.37 -29.23 29.17
C PRO A 265 19.07 -30.58 29.85
N GLY A 266 19.10 -31.65 29.05
CA GLY A 266 19.70 -32.94 29.39
C GLY A 266 19.04 -33.81 30.46
N GLN A 267 18.63 -35.02 30.06
CA GLN A 267 19.20 -36.23 30.67
C GLN A 267 18.96 -37.46 29.77
N LEU A 268 20.07 -38.09 29.40
CA LEU A 268 20.16 -39.45 28.88
C LEU A 268 19.95 -40.43 30.03
N ARG A 269 19.01 -41.38 29.86
CA ARG A 269 19.15 -42.80 30.18
C ARG A 269 17.97 -43.58 29.59
#